data_AF-A0A0G0UEM0-F1
#
_entry.id   AF-A0A0G0UEM0-F1
#
_cell.length_a   1.000
_cell.length_b   1.000
_cell.length_c   1.000
_cell.angle_alpha   90.00
_cell.angle_beta   90.00
_cell.angle_gamma   90.00
#
_symmetry.space_group_name_H-M   'P 1'
#
loop_
_entity.id
_entity.type
_entity.pdbx_description
1 polymer ?
#
loop_
_entity_poly.entity_id
_entity_poly.type
_entity_poly.pdbx_seq_one_letter_code
_entity_poly.pdbx_strand_id
1 'polypeptide(L)'
;RDILFLVFIAFILMAALRPLVEGLAKLRIPRILSVLVIYTVVFGVFGVSLAGTIPTLITQSSSFMRDLPIFIERVLPYWNIDARSLTQQIAPISENIVRLTVGLFSNIFTTLTVLVFTFYFLLERRHAESMLTDIMGAGAAAGLLEILRKIESRLGAWVRGQLYILA
;
A
#
# COMPACT_ATOMS: atom_id res chain seq x y z
N ARG A 1 17.03 -10.34 -8.48
CA ARG A 1 17.19 -10.35 -7.01
C ARG A 1 15.93 -9.85 -6.30
N ASP A 2 14.93 -9.40 -7.05
CA ASP A 2 13.76 -8.67 -6.52
C ASP A 2 12.55 -9.57 -6.25
N ILE A 3 12.49 -10.75 -6.84
CA ILE A 3 11.33 -11.66 -6.73
C ILE A 3 11.09 -12.08 -5.27
N LEU A 4 12.14 -12.41 -4.52
CA LEU A 4 11.99 -12.80 -3.10
C LEU A 4 11.40 -11.65 -2.27
N PHE A 5 11.79 -10.41 -2.56
CA PHE A 5 11.26 -9.23 -1.91
C PHE A 5 9.78 -9.01 -2.26
N LEU A 6 9.41 -9.17 -3.53
CA LEU A 6 8.00 -9.08 -3.96
C LEU A 6 7.13 -10.17 -3.31
N VAL A 7 7.64 -11.40 -3.23
CA VAL A 7 6.97 -12.50 -2.55
C VAL A 7 6.80 -12.21 -1.06
N PHE A 8 7.82 -11.63 -0.42
CA PHE A 8 7.75 -11.22 0.98
C PHE A 8 6.69 -10.13 1.22
N ILE A 9 6.63 -9.11 0.36
CA ILE A 9 5.56 -8.08 0.41
C ILE A 9 4.19 -8.73 0.22
N ALA A 10 4.06 -9.62 -0.76
CA ALA A 10 2.81 -10.32 -1.01
C ALA A 10 2.36 -11.15 0.20
N PHE A 11 3.31 -11.78 0.89
CA PHE A 11 3.04 -12.50 2.13
C PHE A 11 2.60 -11.58 3.27
N ILE A 12 3.22 -10.40 3.42
CA ILE A 12 2.79 -9.38 4.39
C ILE A 12 1.35 -8.93 4.11
N LEU A 13 1.03 -8.62 2.85
CA LEU A 13 -0.32 -8.22 2.44
C LEU A 13 -1.32 -9.35 2.67
N MET A 14 -0.97 -10.59 2.36
CA MET A 14 -1.81 -11.75 2.64
C MET A 14 -2.11 -11.83 4.14
N ALA A 15 -1.10 -11.73 5.01
CA ALA A 15 -1.26 -11.77 6.45
C ALA A 15 -2.12 -10.62 7.00
N ALA A 16 -2.04 -9.43 6.39
CA ALA A 16 -2.84 -8.26 6.74
C ALA A 16 -4.32 -8.44 6.36
N LEU A 17 -4.59 -8.91 5.14
CA LEU A 17 -5.94 -9.07 4.57
C LEU A 17 -6.65 -10.35 5.04
N ARG A 18 -5.91 -11.35 5.52
CA ARG A 18 -6.43 -12.64 5.98
C ARG A 18 -7.66 -12.55 6.90
N PRO A 19 -7.66 -11.80 8.02
CA PRO A 19 -8.83 -11.77 8.90
C PRO A 19 -10.06 -11.13 8.24
N LEU A 20 -9.87 -10.22 7.28
CA LEU A 20 -10.99 -9.62 6.53
C LEU A 20 -11.66 -10.68 5.64
N VAL A 21 -10.84 -11.46 4.93
CA VAL A 21 -11.33 -12.56 4.09
C VAL A 21 -11.95 -13.68 4.93
N GLU A 22 -11.34 -14.05 6.05
CA GLU A 22 -11.91 -15.05 6.97
C GLU A 22 -13.22 -14.56 7.60
N GLY A 23 -13.34 -13.27 7.90
CA GLY A 23 -14.58 -12.64 8.37
C GLY A 23 -15.72 -12.79 7.36
N LEU A 24 -15.46 -12.52 6.08
CA LEU A 24 -16.45 -12.71 5.01
C LEU A 24 -16.75 -14.19 4.74
N ALA A 25 -15.74 -15.06 4.81
CA ALA A 25 -15.92 -16.49 4.61
C ALA A 25 -16.82 -17.12 5.69
N LYS A 26 -16.79 -16.60 6.93
CA LYS A 26 -17.71 -17.01 8.00
C LYS A 26 -19.17 -16.66 7.69
N LEU A 27 -19.43 -15.68 6.83
CA LEU A 27 -20.76 -15.28 6.35
C LEU A 27 -21.32 -16.19 5.24
N ARG A 28 -20.80 -17.42 5.11
CA ARG A 28 -21.11 -18.41 4.05
C ARG A 28 -20.74 -17.98 2.63
N ILE A 29 -19.88 -16.97 2.46
CA ILE A 29 -19.38 -16.56 1.16
C ILE A 29 -18.22 -17.48 0.74
N PRO A 30 -18.24 -18.09 -0.46
CA PRO A 30 -17.11 -18.84 -1.00
C PRO A 30 -15.81 -18.03 -0.93
N ARG A 31 -14.69 -18.69 -0.63
CA ARG A 31 -13.42 -18.00 -0.37
C ARG A 31 -12.95 -17.11 -1.51
N ILE A 32 -13.09 -17.58 -2.75
CA ILE A 32 -12.74 -16.82 -3.96
C ILE A 32 -13.52 -15.49 -4.01
N LEU A 33 -14.83 -15.55 -3.75
CA LEU A 33 -15.68 -14.36 -3.69
C LEU A 33 -15.28 -13.44 -2.53
N SER A 34 -14.93 -14.00 -1.37
CA SER A 34 -14.44 -13.22 -0.23
C SER A 34 -13.17 -12.45 -0.57
N VAL A 35 -12.20 -13.10 -1.24
CA VAL A 35 -10.96 -12.45 -1.69
C VAL A 35 -11.26 -11.35 -2.71
N LEU A 36 -12.10 -11.63 -3.72
CA LEU A 36 -12.48 -10.66 -4.74
C LEU A 36 -13.17 -9.43 -4.14
N VAL A 37 -14.12 -9.63 -3.23
CA VAL A 37 -14.82 -8.53 -2.53
C VAL A 37 -13.83 -7.67 -1.75
N ILE A 38 -12.92 -8.28 -0.98
CA ILE A 38 -11.90 -7.52 -0.25
C ILE A 38 -11.01 -6.74 -1.21
N TYR A 39 -10.61 -7.33 -2.34
CA TYR A 39 -9.83 -6.62 -3.36
C TYR A 39 -10.60 -5.42 -3.90
N THR A 40 -11.84 -5.61 -4.33
CA THR A 40 -12.68 -4.51 -4.85
C THR A 40 -12.85 -3.40 -3.82
N VAL A 41 -13.09 -3.73 -2.55
CA VAL A 41 -13.22 -2.72 -1.49
C VAL A 41 -11.91 -1.99 -1.25
N VAL A 42 -10.78 -2.71 -1.12
CA VAL A 42 -9.47 -2.10 -0.90
C VAL A 42 -9.10 -1.19 -2.08
N PHE A 43 -9.16 -1.68 -3.32
CA PHE A 43 -8.87 -0.87 -4.50
C PHE A 43 -9.85 0.29 -4.68
N GLY A 44 -11.12 0.10 -4.34
CA GLY A 44 -12.12 1.16 -4.39
C GLY A 44 -11.81 2.28 -3.40
N VAL A 45 -11.55 1.94 -2.13
CA VAL A 45 -11.20 2.91 -1.09
C VAL A 45 -9.90 3.63 -1.43
N PHE A 46 -8.83 2.89 -1.78
CA PHE A 46 -7.56 3.51 -2.16
C PHE A 46 -7.71 4.37 -3.44
N GLY A 47 -8.44 3.89 -4.44
CA GLY A 47 -8.67 4.61 -5.69
C GLY A 47 -9.41 5.93 -5.48
N VAL A 48 -10.51 5.92 -4.70
CA VAL A 48 -11.27 7.13 -4.37
C VAL A 48 -10.43 8.09 -3.53
N SER A 49 -9.71 7.59 -2.51
CA SER A 49 -8.84 8.42 -1.67
C SER A 49 -7.74 9.09 -2.48
N LEU A 50 -7.05 8.36 -3.37
CA LEU A 50 -6.02 8.92 -4.24
C LEU A 50 -6.60 9.90 -5.27
N ALA A 51 -7.73 9.58 -5.89
CA ALA A 51 -8.39 10.46 -6.86
C ALA A 51 -8.88 11.77 -6.24
N GLY A 52 -9.26 11.79 -4.96
CA GLY A 52 -9.60 13.03 -4.25
C GLY A 52 -8.38 13.78 -3.74
N THR A 53 -7.42 13.05 -3.15
CA THR A 53 -6.28 13.64 -2.45
C THR A 53 -5.24 14.20 -3.42
N ILE A 54 -4.87 13.47 -4.48
CA ILE A 54 -3.80 13.90 -5.40
C ILE A 54 -4.15 15.23 -6.10
N PRO A 55 -5.33 15.40 -6.73
CA PRO A 55 -5.68 16.67 -7.37
C PRO A 55 -5.79 17.81 -6.36
N THR A 56 -6.34 17.55 -5.18
CA THR A 56 -6.44 18.53 -4.10
C THR A 56 -5.05 18.99 -3.66
N LEU A 57 -4.12 18.06 -3.43
CA LEU A 57 -2.74 18.38 -3.10
C LEU A 57 -2.06 19.18 -4.20
N ILE A 58 -2.28 18.84 -5.48
CA ILE A 58 -1.74 19.60 -6.61
C ILE A 58 -2.27 21.03 -6.60
N THR A 59 -3.60 21.21 -6.53
CA THR A 59 -4.23 22.54 -6.55
C THR A 59 -3.85 23.38 -5.34
N GLN A 60 -3.82 22.81 -4.13
CA GLN A 60 -3.42 23.49 -2.90
C GLN A 60 -1.93 23.85 -2.93
N SER A 61 -1.07 22.93 -3.33
CA SER A 61 0.37 23.20 -3.45
C SER A 61 0.61 24.29 -4.49
N SER A 62 -0.04 24.22 -5.65
CA SER A 62 0.10 25.21 -6.72
C SER A 62 -0.43 26.60 -6.30
N SER A 63 -1.51 26.64 -5.50
CA SER A 63 -2.05 27.89 -4.94
C SER A 63 -1.12 28.48 -3.88
N PHE A 64 -0.61 27.65 -2.96
CA PHE A 64 0.38 28.07 -1.98
C PHE A 64 1.61 28.68 -2.66
N MET A 65 2.14 28.03 -3.70
CA MET A 65 3.28 28.55 -4.45
C MET A 65 2.99 29.86 -5.19
N ARG A 66 1.73 30.11 -5.56
CA ARG A 66 1.28 31.38 -6.16
C ARG A 66 1.19 32.50 -5.14
N ASP A 67 0.79 32.17 -3.91
CA ASP A 67 0.59 33.13 -2.83
C ASP A 67 1.87 33.36 -1.99
N LEU A 68 2.83 32.43 -2.07
CA LEU A 68 4.12 32.48 -1.37
C LEU A 68 4.87 33.81 -1.59
N PRO A 69 5.03 34.32 -2.82
CA PRO A 69 5.67 35.62 -3.06
C PRO A 69 4.97 36.77 -2.31
N ILE A 70 3.63 36.74 -2.23
CA ILE A 70 2.84 37.76 -1.56
C ILE A 70 3.06 37.72 -0.04
N PHE A 71 3.18 36.52 0.55
CA PHE A 71 3.54 36.37 1.97
C PHE A 71 4.97 36.86 2.25
N ILE A 72 5.91 36.58 1.34
CA ILE A 72 7.30 37.02 1.42
C ILE A 72 7.39 38.56 1.36
N GLU A 73 6.72 39.19 0.40
CA GLU A 73 6.70 40.66 0.22
C GLU A 73 6.14 41.39 1.45
N ARG A 74 5.17 40.79 2.14
CA ARG A 74 4.57 41.37 3.37
C ARG A 74 5.46 41.23 4.61
N VAL A 75 6.33 40.22 4.67
CA VAL A 75 7.15 39.91 5.86
C VAL A 75 8.61 40.39 5.72
N LEU A 76 9.11 40.58 4.50
CA LEU A 76 10.50 40.95 4.23
C LEU A 76 10.75 42.41 3.76
N PRO A 77 10.13 43.49 4.29
CA PRO A 77 10.61 44.83 3.98
C PRO A 77 12.08 45.06 4.41
N TYR A 78 12.65 44.17 5.23
CA TYR A 78 14.00 44.27 5.78
C TYR A 78 15.04 43.29 5.19
N TRP A 79 14.64 42.36 4.30
CA TRP A 79 15.54 41.33 3.78
C TRP A 79 15.58 41.38 2.26
N ASN A 80 16.75 41.69 1.69
CA ASN A 80 16.99 41.81 0.24
C ASN A 80 17.07 40.42 -0.43
N ILE A 81 16.01 39.62 -0.32
CA ILE A 81 15.92 38.30 -0.94
C ILE A 81 15.27 38.44 -2.31
N ASP A 82 16.00 38.05 -3.35
CA ASP A 82 15.55 38.14 -4.73
C ASP A 82 14.46 37.07 -5.00
N ALA A 83 13.19 37.48 -5.03
CA ALA A 83 12.02 36.59 -5.15
C ALA A 83 12.09 35.68 -6.39
N ARG A 84 12.83 36.08 -7.42
CA ARG A 84 13.08 35.29 -8.64
C ARG A 84 13.84 33.99 -8.33
N SER A 85 14.79 34.01 -7.40
CA SER A 85 15.57 32.82 -7.02
C SER A 85 14.73 31.75 -6.31
N LEU A 86 13.75 32.17 -5.49
CA LEU A 86 12.80 31.30 -4.81
C LEU A 86 11.82 30.66 -5.80
N THR A 87 11.26 31.45 -6.72
CA THR A 87 10.33 30.92 -7.74
C THR A 87 10.96 29.88 -8.66
N GLN A 88 12.25 30.02 -8.98
CA GLN A 88 12.99 29.05 -9.81
C GLN A 88 13.26 27.71 -9.10
N GLN A 89 13.35 27.70 -7.77
CA GLN A 89 13.52 26.47 -6.97
C GLN A 89 12.20 25.73 -6.70
N ILE A 90 11.07 26.43 -6.87
CA ILE A 90 9.72 25.95 -6.53
C ILE A 90 9.01 25.27 -7.72
N ALA A 91 9.25 25.74 -8.95
CA ALA A 91 8.68 25.14 -10.17
C ALA A 91 8.87 23.62 -10.31
N PRO A 92 10.02 23.02 -9.91
CA PRO A 92 10.22 21.56 -9.98
C PRO A 92 9.27 20.74 -9.10
N ILE A 93 8.68 21.32 -8.04
CA ILE A 93 7.86 20.57 -7.08
C ILE A 93 6.57 20.06 -7.74
N SER A 94 5.95 20.88 -8.59
CA SER A 94 4.72 20.49 -9.30
C SER A 94 5.00 19.39 -10.32
N GLU A 95 6.13 19.49 -11.03
CA GLU A 95 6.54 18.48 -12.00
C GLU A 95 6.92 17.16 -11.32
N ASN A 96 7.57 17.22 -10.15
CA ASN A 96 7.90 16.05 -9.35
C ASN A 96 6.67 15.32 -8.83
N ILE A 97 5.59 16.02 -8.47
CA ILE A 97 4.33 15.38 -8.06
C ILE A 97 3.68 14.64 -9.24
N VAL A 98 3.71 15.22 -10.44
CA VAL A 98 3.23 14.54 -11.66
C VAL A 98 4.11 13.33 -11.99
N ARG A 99 5.44 13.45 -11.92
CA ARG A 99 6.38 12.34 -12.14
C ARG A 99 6.23 11.24 -11.09
N LEU A 100 6.00 11.56 -9.82
CA LEU A 100 5.69 10.58 -8.76
C LEU A 100 4.41 9.83 -9.09
N THR A 101 3.36 10.56 -9.51
CA THR A 101 2.07 9.96 -9.90
C THR A 101 2.27 9.00 -11.08
N VAL A 102 2.89 9.46 -12.17
CA VAL A 102 3.18 8.62 -13.36
C VAL A 102 4.14 7.48 -13.02
N GLY A 103 5.11 7.69 -12.12
CA GLY A 103 6.06 6.69 -11.65
C GLY A 103 5.41 5.54 -10.87
N LEU A 104 4.39 5.84 -10.06
CA LEU A 104 3.57 4.81 -9.39
C LEU A 104 2.86 3.91 -10.43
N PHE A 105 2.42 4.47 -11.56
CA PHE A 105 1.80 3.72 -12.65
C PHE A 105 2.82 3.02 -13.57
N SER A 106 4.05 3.53 -13.67
CA SER A 106 5.11 2.92 -14.50
C SER A 106 5.53 1.53 -14.03
N ASN A 107 5.28 1.19 -12.76
CA ASN A 107 5.61 -0.11 -12.18
C ASN A 107 4.42 -1.09 -12.13
N ILE A 108 3.46 -0.94 -13.05
CA ILE A 108 2.23 -1.73 -13.09
C ILE A 108 2.47 -3.24 -13.04
N PHE A 109 3.52 -3.74 -13.71
CA PHE A 109 3.85 -5.16 -13.73
C PHE A 109 4.28 -5.69 -12.35
N THR A 110 5.10 -4.91 -11.64
CA THR A 110 5.55 -5.23 -10.28
C THR A 110 4.36 -5.25 -9.31
N THR A 111 3.53 -4.22 -9.38
CA THR A 111 2.31 -4.12 -8.56
C THR A 111 1.38 -5.30 -8.84
N LEU A 112 1.12 -5.60 -10.11
CA LEU A 112 0.28 -6.74 -10.51
C LEU A 112 0.85 -8.07 -10.02
N THR A 113 2.17 -8.27 -10.10
CA THR A 113 2.83 -9.49 -9.60
C THR A 113 2.61 -9.68 -8.10
N VAL A 114 2.81 -8.62 -7.30
CA VAL A 114 2.57 -8.65 -5.85
C VAL A 114 1.11 -8.99 -5.54
N LEU A 115 0.17 -8.42 -6.29
CA LEU A 115 -1.25 -8.68 -6.13
C LEU A 115 -1.61 -10.12 -6.50
N VAL A 116 -1.06 -10.65 -7.58
CA VAL A 116 -1.28 -12.06 -7.97
C VAL A 116 -0.76 -13.00 -6.89
N PHE A 117 0.45 -12.78 -6.37
CA PHE A 117 0.97 -13.61 -5.27
C PHE A 117 0.14 -13.47 -4.00
N THR A 118 -0.27 -12.26 -3.65
CA THR A 118 -1.11 -12.00 -2.47
C THR A 118 -2.44 -12.75 -2.61
N PHE A 119 -3.09 -12.65 -3.77
CA PHE A 119 -4.32 -13.34 -4.10
C PHE A 119 -4.15 -14.86 -3.97
N TYR A 120 -3.10 -15.41 -4.58
CA TYR A 120 -2.83 -16.84 -4.56
C TYR A 120 -2.57 -17.35 -3.13
N PHE A 121 -1.74 -16.65 -2.36
CA PHE A 121 -1.49 -17.01 -0.96
C PHE A 121 -2.77 -16.97 -0.13
N LEU A 122 -3.61 -15.96 -0.34
CA LEU A 122 -4.88 -15.83 0.37
C LEU A 122 -5.86 -16.95 -0.01
N LEU A 123 -5.86 -17.39 -1.27
CA LEU A 123 -6.68 -18.50 -1.74
C LEU A 123 -6.17 -19.87 -1.25
N GLU A 124 -4.87 -20.10 -1.31
CA GLU A 124 -4.24 -21.41 -1.05
C GLU A 124 -3.98 -21.69 0.43
N ARG A 125 -4.04 -20.67 1.28
CA ARG A 125 -3.72 -20.78 2.72
C ARG A 125 -4.45 -21.91 3.49
N ARG A 126 -5.62 -22.35 3.01
CA ARG A 126 -6.42 -23.45 3.60
C ARG A 126 -5.80 -24.81 3.30
N HIS A 127 -5.22 -24.97 2.11
CA HIS A 127 -4.54 -26.20 1.71
C HIS A 127 -3.06 -26.21 2.13
N ALA A 128 -2.52 -25.08 2.59
CA ALA A 128 -1.14 -24.99 3.07
C ALA A 128 -0.80 -26.05 4.13
N GLU A 129 -1.76 -26.45 4.98
CA GLU A 129 -1.56 -27.55 5.94
C GLU A 129 -1.37 -28.89 5.23
N SER A 130 -2.25 -29.26 4.30
CA SER A 130 -2.12 -30.48 3.48
C SER A 130 -0.83 -30.50 2.67
N MET A 131 -0.51 -29.39 1.98
CA MET A 131 0.72 -29.29 1.19
C MET A 131 1.97 -29.49 2.05
N LEU A 132 2.01 -28.91 3.25
CA LEU A 132 3.12 -29.10 4.17
C LEU A 132 3.16 -30.54 4.68
N THR A 133 2.02 -31.14 5.06
CA THR A 133 2.01 -32.54 5.51
C THR A 133 2.48 -33.51 4.43
N ASP A 134 2.13 -33.24 3.16
CA ASP A 134 2.47 -34.10 2.02
C ASP A 134 3.97 -34.02 1.67
N ILE A 135 4.61 -32.85 1.85
CA ILE A 135 6.02 -32.64 1.48
C ILE A 135 6.99 -33.12 2.56
N MET A 136 6.67 -32.90 3.84
CA MET A 136 7.62 -33.04 4.96
C MET A 136 7.12 -33.91 6.11
N GLY A 137 5.91 -34.49 6.00
CA GLY A 137 5.31 -35.35 7.01
C GLY A 137 4.64 -34.59 8.15
N ALA A 138 3.69 -35.24 8.82
CA ALA A 138 2.80 -34.62 9.80
C ALA A 138 3.51 -33.92 10.97
N GLY A 139 4.61 -34.51 11.48
CA GLY A 139 5.35 -33.96 12.61
C GLY A 139 6.05 -32.63 12.29
N ALA A 140 6.84 -32.59 11.20
CA ALA A 140 7.56 -31.38 10.79
C ALA A 140 6.59 -30.30 10.27
N ALA A 141 5.54 -30.70 9.57
CA ALA A 141 4.50 -29.80 9.07
C ALA A 141 3.79 -29.06 10.20
N ALA A 142 3.43 -29.74 11.29
CA ALA A 142 2.79 -29.12 12.44
C ALA A 142 3.67 -28.01 13.06
N GLY A 143 4.97 -28.26 13.24
CA GLY A 143 5.91 -27.28 13.77
C GLY A 143 6.07 -26.05 12.87
N LEU A 144 6.23 -26.26 11.56
CA LEU A 144 6.35 -25.15 10.60
C LEU A 144 5.04 -24.36 10.46
N LEU A 145 3.89 -25.03 10.49
CA LEU A 145 2.59 -24.37 10.44
C LEU A 145 2.35 -23.48 11.67
N GLU A 146 2.83 -23.90 12.85
CA GLU A 146 2.76 -23.08 14.06
C GLU A 146 3.62 -21.81 13.93
N ILE A 147 4.86 -21.94 13.45
CA ILE A 147 5.75 -20.80 13.20
C ILE A 147 5.13 -19.86 12.17
N LEU A 148 4.63 -20.40 11.07
CA LEU A 148 3.99 -19.62 10.01
C LEU A 148 2.77 -18.86 10.54
N ARG A 149 1.91 -19.51 11.34
CA ARG A 149 0.76 -18.86 11.99
C ARG A 149 1.19 -17.72 12.91
N LYS A 150 2.27 -17.88 13.68
CA LYS A 150 2.81 -16.81 14.54
C LYS A 150 3.33 -15.63 13.72
N ILE A 151 4.04 -15.89 12.63
CA ILE A 151 4.55 -14.85 11.72
C ILE A 151 3.38 -14.11 11.07
N GLU A 152 2.42 -14.82 10.49
CA GLU A 152 1.22 -14.23 9.88
C GLU A 152 0.45 -13.34 10.86
N SER A 153 0.26 -13.82 12.10
CA SER A 153 -0.45 -13.04 13.12
C SER A 153 0.30 -11.75 13.48
N ARG A 154 1.62 -11.83 13.71
CA ARG A 154 2.44 -10.66 14.05
C ARG A 154 2.54 -9.66 12.90
N LEU A 155 2.80 -10.12 11.68
CA LEU A 155 2.89 -9.25 10.49
C LEU A 155 1.54 -8.61 10.20
N GLY A 156 0.46 -9.40 10.21
CA GLY A 156 -0.88 -8.87 9.99
C GLY A 156 -1.30 -7.86 11.04
N ALA A 157 -1.01 -8.11 12.32
CA ALA A 157 -1.28 -7.18 13.40
C ALA A 157 -0.44 -5.89 13.27
N TRP A 158 0.84 -6.00 12.89
CA TRP A 158 1.69 -4.84 12.64
C TRP A 158 1.15 -3.97 11.51
N VAL A 159 0.78 -4.55 10.36
CA VAL A 159 0.22 -3.79 9.24
C VAL A 159 -1.08 -3.09 9.64
N ARG A 160 -1.99 -3.79 10.32
CA ARG A 160 -3.24 -3.18 10.80
C ARG A 160 -2.98 -2.09 11.84
N GLY A 161 -1.99 -2.26 12.70
CA GLY A 161 -1.54 -1.23 13.64
C GLY A 161 -1.00 0.02 12.92
N GLN A 162 -0.18 -0.16 11.88
CA GLN A 162 0.29 0.95 11.05
C GLN A 162 -0.86 1.66 10.35
N LEU A 163 -1.81 0.93 9.78
CA LEU A 163 -2.99 1.52 9.17
C LEU A 163 -3.84 2.32 10.18
N TYR A 164 -3.93 1.87 11.43
CA TYR A 164 -4.62 2.60 12.49
C TYR A 164 -3.88 3.89 12.91
N ILE A 165 -2.55 3.88 12.90
CA ILE A 165 -1.74 5.08 13.20
C ILE A 165 -1.85 6.11 12.06
N LEU A 166 -2.00 5.63 10.82
CA LEU A 166 -2.06 6.47 9.63
C LEU A 166 -3.47 6.99 9.31
N ALA A 167 -4.51 6.35 9.85
CA ALA A 167 -5.92 6.75 9.69
C ALA A 167 -6.29 7.89 10.66
#